data_AF-A0A915U148-F1
#
_entry.id   AF-A0A915U148-F1
#
_cell.length_a   1.000
_cell.length_b   1.000
_cell.length_c   1.000
_cell.angle_alpha   90.00
_cell.angle_beta   90.00
_cell.angle_gamma   90.00
#
_symmetry.space_group_name_H-M   'P 1'
#
loop_
_entity.id
_entity.type
_entity.pdbx_description
1 polymer ?
#
loop_
_entity_poly.entity_id
_entity_poly.type
_entity_poly.pdbx_seq_one_letter_code
_entity_poly.pdbx_strand_id
1 'polypeptide(L)' 'MEKKILVAIDGSVYSSNSLDYLIKQFANDKDICVHLLSIISSAGKDDNWMFEVDSLRQHSPPNIAEKRWQKNISRMQSPA' A
#
# COMPACT_ATOMS: atom_id res chain seq x y z
N MET A 1 8.70 21.08 -17.73
CA MET A 1 9.62 19.93 -17.61
C MET A 1 8.89 18.92 -16.75
N GLU A 2 8.67 17.71 -17.23
CA GLU A 2 7.96 16.67 -16.48
C GLU A 2 8.73 16.37 -15.18
N LYS A 3 8.07 16.50 -14.03
CA LYS A 3 8.62 16.19 -12.70
C LYS A 3 8.16 14.79 -12.30
N LYS A 4 9.05 13.99 -11.72
CA LYS A 4 8.76 12.60 -11.35
C LYS A 4 8.97 12.40 -9.85
N ILE A 5 7.99 11.76 -9.21
CA ILE A 5 8.05 11.37 -7.80
C ILE A 5 7.99 9.84 -7.76
N LEU A 6 8.97 9.20 -7.12
CA LEU A 6 8.95 7.77 -6.84
C LEU A 6 8.50 7.54 -5.40
N VAL A 7 7.42 6.80 -5.21
CA VAL A 7 6.79 6.53 -3.91
C VAL A 7 6.97 5.07 -3.56
N ALA A 8 7.65 4.79 -2.45
CA ALA A 8 7.72 3.44 -1.90
C ALA A 8 6.37 3.09 -1.25
N ILE A 9 5.82 1.94 -1.62
CA ILE A 9 4.55 1.41 -1.12
C ILE A 9 4.72 -0.04 -0.63
N ASP A 10 4.14 -0.34 0.52
CA ASP A 10 4.20 -1.63 1.20
C ASP A 10 2.83 -2.33 1.30
N GLY A 11 1.79 -1.74 0.69
CA GLY A 11 0.41 -2.24 0.75
C GLY A 11 -0.29 -1.97 2.09
N SER A 12 0.35 -1.23 3.00
CA SER A 12 -0.28 -0.81 4.25
C SER A 12 -1.32 0.31 4.03
N VAL A 13 -2.13 0.53 5.07
CA VAL A 13 -3.06 1.66 5.12
C VAL A 13 -2.29 2.99 5.15
N TYR A 14 -1.09 2.98 5.73
CA TYR A 14 -0.26 4.17 5.86
C TYR A 14 0.30 4.63 4.52
N SER A 15 0.76 3.71 3.67
CA SER A 15 1.16 4.04 2.29
C SER A 15 -0.01 4.50 1.44
N SER A 16 -1.22 3.94 1.65
CA SER A 16 -2.44 4.42 0.99
C SER A 16 -2.81 5.86 1.40
N ASN A 17 -2.76 6.16 2.70
CA ASN A 17 -3.03 7.51 3.21
C ASN A 17 -1.99 8.53 2.69
N SER A 18 -0.73 8.13 2.60
CA SER A 18 0.35 8.96 2.06
C SER A 18 0.15 9.26 0.58
N LEU A 19 -0.33 8.26 -0.19
CA LEU A 19 -0.68 8.45 -1.61
C LEU A 19 -1.86 9.43 -1.77
N ASP A 20 -2.92 9.27 -0.98
CA ASP A 20 -4.07 10.17 -0.98
C ASP A 20 -3.67 11.62 -0.70
N TYR A 21 -2.73 11.82 0.22
CA TYR A 21 -2.19 13.14 0.52
C TYR A 21 -1.42 13.73 -0.68
N LEU A 22 -0.55 12.94 -1.31
CA LEU A 22 0.22 13.37 -2.50
C LEU A 22 -0.70 13.75 -3.66
N ILE A 23 -1.74 12.96 -3.94
CA ILE A 23 -2.70 13.24 -5.01
C ILE A 23 -3.40 14.58 -4.76
N LYS A 24 -3.84 14.84 -3.53
CA LYS A 24 -4.49 16.11 -3.17
C LYS A 24 -3.54 17.30 -3.26
N GLN A 25 -2.31 17.13 -2.79
CA GLN A 25 -1.31 18.19 -2.77
C GLN A 25 -0.93 18.65 -4.19
N PHE A 26 -0.90 17.72 -5.15
CA PHE A 26 -0.47 17.98 -6.53
C PHE A 26 -1.61 17.94 -7.56
N ALA A 27 -2.87 17.95 -7.12
CA ALA A 27 -4.04 17.78 -7.98
C ALA A 27 -4.12 18.78 -9.16
N ASN A 28 -3.56 19.97 -9.01
CA ASN A 28 -3.58 21.03 -10.03
C ASN A 28 -2.33 21.06 -10.92
N ASP A 29 -1.32 20.26 -10.61
CA ASP A 29 -0.02 20.30 -11.28
C ASP A 29 0.09 19.14 -12.30
N LYS A 30 -0.28 19.43 -13.56
CA LYS A 30 -0.35 18.43 -14.63
C LYS A 30 1.01 17.91 -15.09
N ASP A 31 2.09 18.56 -14.67
CA ASP A 31 3.46 18.21 -15.04
C ASP A 31 4.09 17.22 -14.05
N ILE A 32 3.35 16.73 -13.05
CA ILE A 32 3.83 15.77 -12.05
C ILE A 32 3.35 14.36 -12.37
N CYS A 33 4.31 13.44 -12.50
CA CYS A 33 4.07 12.01 -12.61
C CYS A 33 4.46 11.30 -11.31
N VAL A 34 3.57 10.46 -10.79
CA VAL A 34 3.80 9.65 -9.58
C VAL A 34 4.01 8.19 -9.99
N HIS A 35 5.19 7.66 -9.67
CA HIS A 35 5.57 6.26 -9.87
C HIS A 35 5.53 5.53 -8.53
N LEU A 36 4.99 4.30 -8.53
CA LEU A 36 4.88 3.47 -7.33
C LEU A 36 5.90 2.35 -7.38
N LEU A 37 6.66 2.19 -6.29
CA LEU A 37 7.60 1.10 -6.08
C LEU A 37 7.11 0.24 -4.92
N SER A 38 6.81 -1.03 -5.20
CA SER A 38 6.58 -2.01 -4.14
C SER A 38 7.71 -3.04 -4.14
N ILE A 39 8.29 -3.27 -2.97
CA ILE A 39 9.29 -4.32 -2.75
C ILE A 39 8.57 -5.44 -2.01
N ILE A 40 8.38 -6.57 -2.70
CA ILE A 40 7.80 -7.77 -2.13
C ILE A 40 8.95 -8.75 -1.94
N SER A 41 9.28 -9.08 -0.69
CA SER A 41 10.23 -10.17 -0.41
C SER A 41 9.60 -11.48 -0.82
N SER A 42 10.24 -12.26 -1.70
CA SER A 42 9.79 -13.62 -2.04
C SER A 42 10.32 -14.68 -1.06
N ALA A 43 10.94 -14.29 0.05
CA ALA A 43 11.66 -15.21 0.92
C ALA A 43 10.98 -15.35 2.29
N GLY A 44 10.24 -16.46 2.42
CA GLY A 44 9.64 -16.93 3.66
C GLY A 44 8.30 -17.57 3.35
N LYS A 45 8.10 -18.83 3.74
CA LYS A 45 6.84 -19.57 3.62
C LYS A 45 5.80 -19.05 4.65
N ASP A 46 6.05 -17.86 5.20
CA ASP A 46 5.65 -17.40 6.51
C ASP A 46 5.43 -15.88 6.43
N ASP A 47 4.27 -15.38 6.87
CA ASP A 47 3.93 -13.94 6.91
C ASP A 47 4.74 -13.15 7.97
N ASN A 48 5.90 -13.66 8.39
CA ASN A 48 6.64 -13.12 9.53
C ASN A 48 7.13 -11.68 9.28
N TRP A 49 7.47 -11.36 8.03
CA TRP A 49 7.85 -10.01 7.59
C TRP A 49 6.76 -8.97 7.89
N MET A 50 5.49 -9.38 7.92
CA MET A 50 4.36 -8.49 8.17
C MET A 50 4.33 -7.97 9.61
N PHE A 51 4.92 -8.70 10.56
CA PHE A 51 5.04 -8.28 11.96
C PHE A 51 6.28 -7.41 12.21
N GLU A 52 7.31 -7.57 11.39
CA GLU A 52 8.50 -6.69 11.42
C GLU A 52 8.17 -5.29 10.92
N VAL A 53 7.32 -5.20 9.88
CA VAL A 53 6.90 -3.91 9.27
C VAL A 53 5.79 -3.21 10.07
N ASP A 54 4.87 -3.96 10.68
CA ASP A 54 3.78 -3.42 11.50
C ASP A 54 3.67 -4.22 12.80
N SER A 55 4.36 -3.76 13.84
CA SER A 55 4.39 -4.44 15.15
C SER A 55 2.99 -4.56 15.78
N LEU A 56 2.05 -3.68 15.40
CA LEU A 56 0.68 -3.70 15.91
C LEU A 56 -0.18 -4.82 15.27
N ARG A 57 0.29 -5.46 14.18
CA ARG A 57 -0.37 -6.64 13.61
C ARG A 57 -0.43 -7.82 14.57
N GLN A 58 0.54 -7.99 15.46
CA GLN A 58 0.54 -9.07 16.45
C GLN A 58 -0.68 -9.03 17.39
N HIS A 59 -1.27 -7.83 17.56
CA HIS A 59 -2.42 -7.61 18.43
C HIS A 59 -3.75 -7.49 17.67
N SER A 60 -3.72 -7.61 16.34
CA SER A 60 -4.93 -7.55 15.52
C SER A 60 -5.67 -8.88 15.59
N PRO A 61 -6.98 -8.91 15.94
CA PRO A 61 -7.75 -10.14 15.94
C PRO A 61 -7.69 -10.80 14.55
N PRO A 62 -7.42 -12.12 14.46
CA PRO A 62 -7.16 -12.82 13.18
C PRO A 62 -8.28 -12.61 12.15
N ASN A 63 -9.52 -12.50 12.62
CA ASN A 63 -10.73 -12.32 11.82
C ASN A 63 -10.80 -10.95 11.10
N ILE A 64 -10.08 -9.91 11.58
CA ILE A 64 -10.10 -8.58 10.96
C ILE A 64 -9.08 -8.49 9.82
N ALA A 65 -7.88 -9.05 10.02
CA ALA A 65 -6.83 -9.03 9.01
C ALA A 65 -7.22 -9.85 7.76
N GLU A 66 -7.74 -11.07 7.95
CA GLU A 66 -8.19 -11.94 6.86
C GLU A 66 -9.35 -11.33 6.07
N LYS A 67 -10.38 -10.82 6.74
CA LYS A 67 -11.51 -10.14 6.06
C LYS A 67 -11.07 -8.94 5.26
N ARG A 68 -10.06 -8.21 5.76
CA ARG A 68 -9.52 -7.02 5.08
C ARG A 68 -8.69 -7.40 3.86
N TRP A 69 -7.88 -8.45 3.95
CA TRP A 69 -7.13 -9.02 2.82
C TRP A 69 -8.05 -9.55 1.73
N GLN A 70 -9.06 -10.35 2.09
CA GLN A 70 -10.06 -10.84 1.15
C GLN A 70 -10.79 -9.69 0.45
N LYS A 71 -11.22 -8.68 1.21
CA LYS A 71 -11.87 -7.49 0.66
C LYS A 71 -10.98 -6.73 -0.33
N ASN A 72 -9.68 -6.61 -0.05
CA ASN A 72 -8.73 -5.92 -0.93
C ASN A 72 -8.44 -6.72 -2.21
N ILE A 73 -8.31 -8.05 -2.12
CA ILE A 73 -8.14 -8.92 -3.29
C ILE A 73 -9.39 -8.87 -4.20
N SER A 74 -10.59 -8.94 -3.63
CA SER A 74 -11.84 -8.83 -4.41
C SER A 74 -11.97 -7.49 -5.12
N ARG A 75 -11.42 -6.42 -4.54
CA ARG A 75 -11.42 -5.08 -5.15
C ARG A 75 -10.43 -4.96 -6.31
N MET A 76 -9.35 -5.74 -6.31
CA MET A 76 -8.38 -5.79 -7.41
C MET A 76 -8.86 -6.65 -8.59
N GLN A 77 -9.76 -7.61 -8.34
CA GLN A 77 -10.28 -8.53 -9.36
C GLN A 77 -11.56 -8.04 -10.08
N SER A 78 -12.20 -7.00 -9.55
CA SER A 78 -13.34 -6.34 -10.20
C SER A 78 -12.92 -4.94 -10.67
N PRO A 79 -12.45 -4.77 -11.91
CA PRO A 79 -12.23 -3.44 -12.47
C PRO A 79 -13.59 -2.74 -12.59
N ALA A 80 -13.67 -1.52 -12.08
CA ALA A 80 -14.72 -0.58 -12.43
C ALA A 80 -14.46 -0.01 -13.84
#